data_AF-A0A2V8QDT0-F1
#
_entry.id   AF-A0A2V8QDT0-F1
#
_cell.length_a   1.000
_cell.length_b   1.000
_cell.length_c   1.000
_cell.angle_alpha   90.00
_cell.angle_beta   90.00
_cell.angle_gamma   90.00
#
_symmetry.space_group_name_H-M   'P 1'
#
loop_
_entity.id
_entity.type
_entity.pdbx_description
1 polymer ?
#
loop_
_entity_poly.entity_id
_entity_poly.type
_entity_poly.pdbx_seq_one_letter_code
_entity_poly.pdbx_strand_id
1 'polypeptide(L)'
;MRLTHAGDGRGNGSAKVIMQSQINMRLRRVAACCLAAFVLSLAVISHPTVAAPSKAVIKGQKAIKKGDFTGAEKIFREVLVKDSHDIDARLGLSFAQLKQRNLQGAYDNASRVIMLDPLSARAHALLGAAILGAGEFRLSIEEFRTALSLNEQEALAISGLAMVDFYENRLTISLAGLRRAVELDPNEPDYVFNLGQAAARSEKYKEAADAYERFLVIAPKTDLDRRERIAGLIDFLRYLGRQGSLYVAGGEAHTSVKFEAFDNRPILSVRLNGERKPYRFVLDTGSGMSVVSDETAQKMGLKPVARGGLARAVGGGGKFEIVYGYVNSIEIGEVRIENVPVYIRKFFDVNVPVDGYLGLSVISKFLTSIDYGTRQMGLVRQSQTDVTEAWTTVRRGETVQALAAVAPGDPTIEVPLRTTSSGFLSGEVELDGFDKTLNFIIDTAASITVVSEKLSQQEQLLDLLQPSKMRVYGAAGVTEDVKLLQLPKLSLGLSKLEKLNAAVLDMEPVNETAGFTQSGILGGNFLRNFRVYFDFARGSIRLEPLGQRPRVESNNPEVVATP
;
A
#
# COMPACT_ATOMS: atom_id res chain seq x y z
N MET A 1 71.54 37.73 1.82
CA MET A 1 71.41 38.23 3.20
C MET A 1 69.90 38.28 3.47
N ARG A 2 69.22 37.34 4.12
CA ARG A 2 69.47 36.52 5.32
C ARG A 2 69.14 35.03 5.10
N LEU A 3 69.73 34.21 5.96
CA LEU A 3 69.81 32.75 5.96
C LEU A 3 68.63 32.04 6.65
N THR A 4 68.50 30.78 6.27
CA THR A 4 67.64 29.67 6.70
C THR A 4 67.83 29.21 8.16
N HIS A 5 66.78 28.66 8.78
CA HIS A 5 66.88 27.49 9.67
C HIS A 5 65.62 26.62 9.66
N ALA A 6 65.85 25.31 9.60
CA ALA A 6 64.90 24.20 9.64
C ALA A 6 65.00 23.49 11.00
N GLY A 7 63.98 22.72 11.41
CA GLY A 7 64.13 21.79 12.54
C GLY A 7 62.85 21.39 13.27
N ASP A 8 62.18 20.40 12.68
CA ASP A 8 61.31 19.34 13.19
C ASP A 8 61.29 18.98 14.71
N GLY A 9 60.13 18.48 15.18
CA GLY A 9 60.11 17.38 16.17
C GLY A 9 59.46 17.56 17.56
N ARG A 10 58.23 17.04 17.70
CA ARG A 10 57.67 16.24 18.83
C ARG A 10 57.43 16.89 20.20
N GLY A 11 56.18 16.77 20.68
CA GLY A 11 55.89 16.82 22.11
C GLY A 11 54.44 17.10 22.51
N ASN A 12 53.45 16.33 22.03
CA ASN A 12 52.10 16.37 22.62
C ASN A 12 51.54 14.96 22.91
N GLY A 13 52.42 14.11 23.46
CA GLY A 13 52.11 12.75 23.92
C GLY A 13 51.62 12.65 25.37
N SER A 14 51.33 13.77 26.05
CA SER A 14 51.04 13.75 27.50
C SER A 14 49.58 14.02 27.87
N ALA A 15 48.69 14.27 26.90
CA ALA A 15 47.26 14.53 27.15
C ALA A 15 46.34 13.33 26.87
N LYS A 16 46.81 12.30 26.16
CA LYS A 16 45.98 11.14 25.77
C LYS A 16 46.08 9.91 26.70
N VAL A 17 46.97 9.92 27.69
CA VAL A 17 47.14 8.79 28.63
C VAL A 17 46.45 9.01 29.98
N ILE A 18 46.04 10.24 30.31
CA ILE A 18 45.41 10.55 31.61
C ILE A 18 43.87 10.44 31.56
N MET A 19 43.26 10.49 30.37
CA MET A 19 41.80 10.40 30.21
C MET A 19 41.29 8.95 30.07
N GLN A 20 42.18 7.97 29.91
CA GLN A 20 41.81 6.56 29.73
C GLN A 20 41.88 5.74 31.04
N SER A 21 42.45 6.27 32.13
CA SER A 21 42.52 5.58 33.43
C SER A 21 41.41 5.97 34.43
N GLN A 22 40.61 7.01 34.15
CA GLN A 22 39.48 7.40 35.00
C GLN A 22 38.14 6.73 34.62
N ILE A 23 38.04 6.08 33.47
CA ILE A 23 36.80 5.42 33.02
C ILE A 23 36.69 3.98 33.56
N ASN A 24 37.81 3.29 33.81
CA ASN A 24 37.79 1.90 34.32
C ASN A 24 37.62 1.76 35.84
N MET A 25 37.53 2.85 36.60
CA MET A 25 37.36 2.80 38.06
C MET A 25 35.92 3.11 38.54
N ARG A 26 35.03 3.59 37.66
CA ARG A 26 33.59 3.78 37.98
C ARG A 26 32.72 2.57 37.61
N LEU A 27 33.22 1.64 36.81
CA LEU A 27 32.51 0.41 36.41
C LEU A 27 32.61 -0.75 37.41
N ARG A 28 33.39 -0.64 38.50
CA ARG A 28 33.47 -1.67 39.55
C ARG A 28 32.76 -1.33 40.86
N ARG A 29 32.14 -0.14 40.99
CA ARG A 29 31.32 0.23 42.17
C ARG A 29 29.82 0.24 41.93
N VAL A 30 29.34 0.14 40.68
CA VAL A 30 27.90 0.02 40.38
C VAL A 30 27.42 -1.44 40.47
N ALA A 31 28.33 -2.42 40.39
CA ALA A 31 28.00 -3.85 40.50
C ALA A 31 27.84 -4.37 41.96
N ALA A 32 28.00 -3.52 42.98
CA ALA A 32 27.86 -3.89 44.39
C ALA A 32 26.63 -3.27 45.09
N CYS A 33 25.84 -2.44 44.39
CA CYS A 33 24.57 -1.92 44.92
C CYS A 33 23.34 -2.70 44.44
N CYS A 34 23.49 -3.63 43.49
CA CYS A 34 22.38 -4.42 42.95
C CYS A 34 22.10 -5.74 43.71
N LEU A 35 22.82 -6.03 44.80
CA LEU A 35 22.59 -7.24 45.61
C LEU A 35 22.12 -6.99 47.05
N ALA A 36 21.97 -5.72 47.47
CA ALA A 36 21.58 -5.34 48.83
C ALA A 36 20.17 -4.72 48.94
N ALA A 37 19.31 -4.95 47.94
CA ALA A 37 17.91 -4.51 47.93
C ALA A 37 16.91 -5.68 47.85
N PHE A 38 17.34 -6.91 48.18
CA PHE A 38 16.51 -8.12 48.10
C PHE A 38 16.00 -8.63 49.47
N VAL A 39 16.16 -7.86 50.55
CA VAL A 39 15.64 -8.26 51.87
C VAL A 39 15.01 -7.04 52.55
N LEU A 40 13.70 -7.16 52.84
CA LEU A 40 12.76 -6.18 53.40
C LEU A 40 12.13 -5.13 52.47
N SER A 41 11.23 -5.60 51.61
CA SER A 41 9.86 -5.08 51.64
C SER A 41 8.89 -6.16 51.14
N LEU A 42 8.30 -6.90 52.07
CA LEU A 42 6.96 -7.44 51.88
C LEU A 42 5.97 -6.26 51.88
N ALA A 43 6.11 -5.38 50.88
CA ALA A 43 5.01 -4.55 50.47
C ALA A 43 4.05 -5.50 49.80
N VAL A 44 2.90 -5.74 50.44
CA VAL A 44 1.72 -6.27 49.78
C VAL A 44 1.62 -5.51 48.46
N ILE A 45 1.87 -6.18 47.33
CA ILE A 45 1.50 -5.66 46.02
C ILE A 45 -0.02 -5.72 46.04
N SER A 46 -0.62 -4.71 46.66
CA SER A 46 -2.01 -4.37 46.43
C SER A 46 -2.06 -4.14 44.94
N HIS A 47 -2.57 -5.11 44.20
CA HIS A 47 -2.96 -4.87 42.83
C HIS A 47 -3.88 -3.65 42.94
N PRO A 48 -3.56 -2.51 42.31
CA PRO A 48 -4.49 -1.40 42.29
C PRO A 48 -5.80 -2.00 41.81
N THR A 49 -6.81 -2.02 42.68
CA THR A 49 -8.14 -2.46 42.30
C THR A 49 -8.52 -1.56 41.15
N VAL A 50 -8.54 -2.11 39.92
CA VAL A 50 -8.96 -1.37 38.73
C VAL A 50 -10.32 -0.80 39.07
N ALA A 51 -10.36 0.53 39.28
CA ALA A 51 -11.59 1.19 39.65
C ALA A 51 -12.58 0.91 38.52
N ALA A 52 -13.80 0.49 38.88
CA ALA A 52 -14.82 0.20 37.87
C ALA A 52 -14.98 1.43 36.94
N PRO A 53 -15.11 1.23 35.62
CA PRO A 53 -15.16 2.33 34.68
C PRO A 53 -16.25 3.33 35.06
N SER A 54 -15.95 4.63 34.97
CA SER A 54 -16.94 5.65 35.28
C SER A 54 -18.17 5.51 34.37
N LYS A 55 -19.35 5.95 34.84
CA LYS A 55 -20.58 5.95 34.03
C LYS A 55 -20.39 6.65 32.67
N ALA A 56 -19.53 7.66 32.62
CA ALA A 56 -19.18 8.37 31.40
C ALA A 56 -18.34 7.50 30.43
N VAL A 57 -17.36 6.74 30.94
CA VAL A 57 -16.59 5.79 30.14
C VAL A 57 -17.50 4.71 29.53
N ILE A 58 -18.41 4.14 30.31
CA ILE A 58 -19.39 3.15 29.81
C ILE A 58 -20.28 3.76 28.70
N LYS A 59 -20.68 5.03 28.86
CA LYS A 59 -21.45 5.75 27.83
C LYS A 59 -20.63 5.92 26.54
N GLY A 60 -19.34 6.27 26.66
CA GLY A 60 -18.41 6.35 25.52
C GLY A 60 -18.25 5.01 24.81
N GLN A 61 -18.02 3.92 25.56
CA GLN A 61 -17.95 2.56 25.02
C GLN A 61 -19.26 2.13 24.32
N LYS A 62 -20.41 2.55 24.84
CA LYS A 62 -21.71 2.30 24.18
C LYS A 62 -21.85 3.09 22.87
N ALA A 63 -21.31 4.31 22.80
CA ALA A 63 -21.27 5.10 21.57
C ALA A 63 -20.37 4.42 20.51
N ILE A 64 -19.20 3.89 20.91
CA ILE A 64 -18.35 3.06 20.05
C ILE A 64 -19.12 1.87 19.47
N LYS A 65 -19.81 1.08 20.30
CA LYS A 65 -20.59 -0.07 19.83
C LYS A 65 -21.72 0.29 18.87
N LYS A 66 -22.19 1.55 18.90
CA LYS A 66 -23.20 2.08 17.97
C LYS A 66 -22.59 2.67 16.69
N GLY A 67 -21.26 2.73 16.57
CA GLY A 67 -20.56 3.41 15.49
C GLY A 67 -20.54 4.94 15.60
N ASP A 68 -20.98 5.51 16.73
CA ASP A 68 -20.92 6.94 16.99
C ASP A 68 -19.53 7.31 17.53
N PHE A 69 -18.53 7.27 16.65
CA PHE A 69 -17.14 7.50 17.02
C PHE A 69 -16.88 8.95 17.42
N THR A 70 -17.51 9.92 16.74
CA THR A 70 -17.39 11.34 17.09
C THR A 70 -18.04 11.65 18.44
N GLY A 71 -19.22 11.08 18.73
CA GLY A 71 -19.85 11.20 20.04
C GLY A 71 -19.04 10.50 21.14
N ALA A 72 -18.48 9.32 20.86
CA ALA A 72 -17.57 8.63 21.78
C ALA A 72 -16.33 9.48 22.09
N GLU A 73 -15.68 10.04 21.08
CA GLU A 73 -14.53 10.94 21.24
C GLU A 73 -14.87 12.14 22.13
N LYS A 74 -16.00 12.80 21.89
CA LYS A 74 -16.46 13.90 22.74
C LYS A 74 -16.60 13.47 24.20
N ILE A 75 -17.26 12.35 24.45
CA ILE A 75 -17.47 11.81 25.81
C ILE A 75 -16.12 11.51 26.48
N PHE A 76 -15.20 10.83 25.78
CA PHE A 76 -13.90 10.48 26.37
C PHE A 76 -13.04 11.71 26.66
N ARG A 77 -13.06 12.73 25.78
CA ARG A 77 -12.40 14.02 26.05
C ARG A 77 -12.97 14.69 27.31
N GLU A 78 -14.28 14.67 27.51
CA GLU A 78 -14.92 15.22 28.73
C GLU A 78 -14.49 14.47 30.01
N VAL A 79 -14.27 13.15 29.93
CA VAL A 79 -13.71 12.37 31.05
C VAL A 79 -12.28 12.83 31.33
N LEU A 80 -11.45 12.95 30.28
CA LEU A 80 -10.03 13.32 30.40
C LEU A 80 -9.80 14.76 30.86
N VAL A 81 -10.79 15.65 30.72
CA VAL A 81 -10.77 16.98 31.34
C VAL A 81 -10.90 16.90 32.87
N LYS A 82 -11.69 15.94 33.38
CA LYS A 82 -11.91 15.76 34.83
C LYS A 82 -10.83 14.91 35.47
N ASP A 83 -10.39 13.87 34.77
CA ASP A 83 -9.29 13.01 35.15
C ASP A 83 -8.40 12.73 33.95
N SER A 84 -7.30 13.47 33.87
CA SER A 84 -6.34 13.34 32.78
C SER A 84 -5.54 12.03 32.80
N HIS A 85 -5.70 11.18 33.82
CA HIS A 85 -5.02 9.88 33.95
C HIS A 85 -5.97 8.69 33.76
N ASP A 86 -7.24 8.90 33.43
CA ASP A 86 -8.20 7.82 33.14
C ASP A 86 -7.74 7.02 31.90
N ILE A 87 -7.22 5.81 32.15
CA ILE A 87 -6.65 4.92 31.13
C ILE A 87 -7.74 4.42 30.17
N ASP A 88 -8.90 4.00 30.70
CA ASP A 88 -9.99 3.46 29.89
C ASP A 88 -10.56 4.51 28.94
N ALA A 89 -10.73 5.75 29.42
CA ALA A 89 -11.16 6.86 28.59
C ALA A 89 -10.14 7.16 27.48
N ARG A 90 -8.85 7.12 27.79
CA ARG A 90 -7.79 7.39 26.82
C ARG A 90 -7.64 6.28 25.77
N LEU A 91 -7.75 5.01 26.17
CA LEU A 91 -7.82 3.87 25.25
C LEU A 91 -9.06 3.97 24.35
N GLY A 92 -10.22 4.30 24.94
CA GLY A 92 -11.46 4.53 24.20
C GLY A 92 -11.35 5.68 23.20
N LEU A 93 -10.70 6.79 23.57
CA LEU A 93 -10.43 7.92 22.68
C LEU A 93 -9.51 7.53 21.53
N SER A 94 -8.41 6.83 21.82
CA SER A 94 -7.48 6.34 20.80
C SER A 94 -8.19 5.43 19.79
N PHE A 95 -9.02 4.50 20.27
CA PHE A 95 -9.81 3.64 19.38
C PHE A 95 -10.84 4.42 18.55
N ALA A 96 -11.55 5.38 19.15
CA ALA A 96 -12.50 6.24 18.43
C ALA A 96 -11.81 7.01 17.30
N GLN A 97 -10.60 7.54 17.57
CA GLN A 97 -9.82 8.31 16.61
C GLN A 97 -9.26 7.42 15.50
N LEU A 98 -8.84 6.19 15.82
CA LEU A 98 -8.43 5.20 14.83
C LEU A 98 -9.57 4.88 13.85
N LYS A 99 -10.79 4.67 14.37
CA LYS A 99 -12.01 4.43 13.55
C LYS A 99 -12.39 5.62 12.68
N GLN A 100 -12.02 6.83 13.09
CA GLN A 100 -12.19 8.07 12.33
C GLN A 100 -10.99 8.38 11.41
N ARG A 101 -10.00 7.47 11.29
CA ARG A 101 -8.73 7.68 10.56
C ARG A 101 -7.91 8.89 11.03
N ASN A 102 -8.15 9.39 12.24
CA ASN A 102 -7.28 10.34 12.90
C ASN A 102 -6.10 9.59 13.54
N LEU A 103 -5.15 9.19 12.68
CA LEU A 103 -4.02 8.35 13.05
C LEU A 103 -3.11 9.03 14.08
N GLN A 104 -2.89 10.35 13.95
CA GLN A 104 -2.06 11.08 14.90
C GLN A 104 -2.69 11.14 16.29
N GLY A 105 -3.99 11.45 16.38
CA GLY A 105 -4.69 11.44 17.67
C GLY A 105 -4.69 10.06 18.32
N ALA A 106 -4.92 9.01 17.53
CA ALA A 106 -4.87 7.63 18.00
C ALA A 106 -3.49 7.26 18.56
N TYR A 107 -2.43 7.61 17.82
CA TYR A 107 -1.03 7.45 18.22
C TYR A 107 -0.73 8.17 19.54
N ASP A 108 -1.07 9.46 19.64
CA ASP A 108 -0.75 10.30 20.80
C ASP A 108 -1.41 9.76 22.08
N ASN A 109 -2.69 9.36 21.97
CA ASN A 109 -3.43 8.82 23.10
C ASN A 109 -2.95 7.43 23.51
N ALA A 110 -2.67 6.53 22.56
CA ALA A 110 -2.10 5.22 22.88
C ALA A 110 -0.73 5.34 23.54
N SER A 111 0.15 6.19 22.99
CA SER A 111 1.48 6.47 23.54
C SER A 111 1.41 7.01 24.97
N ARG A 112 0.43 7.88 25.26
CA ARG A 112 0.24 8.40 26.62
C ARG A 112 -0.25 7.34 27.61
N VAL A 113 -1.00 6.33 27.16
CA VAL A 113 -1.32 5.17 28.01
C VAL A 113 -0.06 4.36 28.28
N ILE A 114 0.76 4.06 27.27
CA ILE A 114 2.02 3.30 27.45
C ILE A 114 2.96 3.98 28.45
N MET A 115 3.03 5.32 28.46
CA MET A 115 3.82 6.05 29.46
C MET A 115 3.30 5.90 30.90
N LEU A 116 2.00 5.67 31.09
CA LEU A 116 1.37 5.51 32.41
C LEU A 116 1.30 4.04 32.84
N ASP A 117 1.06 3.15 31.89
CA ASP A 117 0.97 1.71 32.03
C ASP A 117 1.71 1.02 30.86
N PRO A 118 3.02 0.77 31.01
CA PRO A 118 3.83 0.11 30.00
C PRO A 118 3.44 -1.36 29.73
N LEU A 119 2.57 -1.95 30.54
CA LEU A 119 2.12 -3.35 30.39
C LEU A 119 0.74 -3.43 29.72
N SER A 120 0.20 -2.31 29.24
CA SER A 120 -1.08 -2.27 28.54
C SER A 120 -0.98 -2.86 27.12
N ALA A 121 -1.26 -4.16 26.99
CA ALA A 121 -1.32 -4.85 25.68
C ALA A 121 -2.22 -4.10 24.67
N ARG A 122 -3.36 -3.60 25.14
CA ARG A 122 -4.32 -2.86 24.31
C ARG A 122 -3.75 -1.52 23.80
N ALA A 123 -2.96 -0.82 24.60
CA ALA A 123 -2.32 0.43 24.19
C ALA A 123 -1.30 0.18 23.09
N HIS A 124 -0.44 -0.84 23.25
CA HIS A 124 0.50 -1.28 22.21
C HIS A 124 -0.23 -1.69 20.92
N ALA A 125 -1.35 -2.43 21.03
CA ALA A 125 -2.14 -2.81 19.85
C ALA A 125 -2.76 -1.59 19.12
N LEU A 126 -3.27 -0.60 19.86
CA LEU A 126 -3.81 0.64 19.29
C LEU A 126 -2.71 1.49 18.63
N LEU A 127 -1.54 1.58 19.28
CA LEU A 127 -0.38 2.28 18.74
C LEU A 127 0.08 1.61 17.43
N GLY A 128 0.24 0.28 17.44
CA GLY A 128 0.58 -0.49 16.25
C GLY A 128 -0.41 -0.30 15.11
N ALA A 129 -1.72 -0.26 15.39
CA ALA A 129 -2.74 -0.02 14.38
C ALA A 129 -2.69 1.40 13.78
N ALA A 130 -2.44 2.42 14.61
CA ALA A 130 -2.27 3.79 14.14
C ALA A 130 -1.02 3.93 13.25
N ILE A 131 0.10 3.31 13.67
CA ILE A 131 1.36 3.27 12.93
C ILE A 131 1.20 2.51 11.60
N LEU A 132 0.49 1.37 11.60
CA LEU A 132 0.18 0.62 10.37
C LEU A 132 -0.65 1.45 9.40
N GLY A 133 -1.69 2.15 9.89
CA GLY A 133 -2.48 3.07 9.07
C GLY A 133 -1.66 4.22 8.48
N ALA A 134 -0.61 4.66 9.18
CA ALA A 134 0.34 5.64 8.66
C ALA A 134 1.31 5.06 7.61
N GLY A 135 1.31 3.74 7.43
CA GLY A 135 2.15 3.02 6.48
C GLY A 135 3.54 2.66 7.00
N GLU A 136 3.72 2.66 8.32
CA GLU A 136 5.00 2.42 9.01
C GLU A 136 5.10 0.96 9.49
N PHE A 137 5.25 0.03 8.55
CA PHE A 137 5.06 -1.40 8.79
C PHE A 137 5.99 -1.98 9.86
N ARG A 138 7.29 -1.70 9.80
CA ARG A 138 8.27 -2.26 10.75
C ARG A 138 7.92 -1.92 12.20
N LEU A 139 7.66 -0.64 12.47
CA LEU A 139 7.30 -0.17 13.80
C LEU A 139 5.95 -0.76 14.25
N SER A 140 4.98 -0.89 13.34
CA SER A 140 3.69 -1.50 13.69
C SER A 140 3.82 -2.96 14.15
N ILE A 141 4.70 -3.74 13.51
CA ILE A 141 4.95 -5.14 13.87
C ILE A 141 5.56 -5.26 15.26
N GLU A 142 6.50 -4.36 15.60
CA GLU A 142 7.13 -4.32 16.93
C GLU A 142 6.08 -4.08 18.04
N GLU A 143 5.18 -3.12 17.81
CA GLU A 143 4.10 -2.80 18.75
C GLU A 143 3.08 -3.94 18.86
N PHE A 144 2.66 -4.56 17.76
CA PHE A 144 1.76 -5.70 17.82
C PHE A 144 2.39 -6.91 18.51
N ARG A 145 3.68 -7.19 18.27
CA ARG A 145 4.39 -8.28 18.96
C ARG A 145 4.52 -8.02 20.45
N THR A 146 4.75 -6.76 20.83
CA THR A 146 4.76 -6.35 22.24
C THR A 146 3.38 -6.53 22.87
N ALA A 147 2.30 -6.14 22.17
CA ALA A 147 0.95 -6.40 22.65
C ALA A 147 0.69 -7.90 22.89
N LEU A 148 1.13 -8.77 21.96
CA LEU A 148 0.93 -10.22 22.07
C LEU A 148 1.83 -10.89 23.11
N SER A 149 3.01 -10.34 23.42
CA SER A 149 3.83 -10.85 24.54
C SER A 149 3.23 -10.51 25.91
N LEU A 150 2.47 -9.41 25.99
CA LEU A 150 1.72 -9.01 27.19
C LEU A 150 0.38 -9.73 27.31
N ASN A 151 -0.32 -9.94 26.19
CA ASN A 151 -1.57 -10.70 26.11
C ASN A 151 -1.70 -11.41 24.76
N GLU A 152 -1.49 -12.73 24.75
CA GLU A 152 -1.56 -13.57 23.56
C GLU A 152 -2.95 -13.60 22.88
N GLN A 153 -4.00 -13.13 23.57
CA GLN A 153 -5.38 -13.07 23.06
C GLN A 153 -5.84 -11.64 22.72
N GLU A 154 -4.92 -10.67 22.60
CA GLU A 154 -5.28 -9.33 22.13
C GLU A 154 -5.69 -9.35 20.65
N ALA A 155 -6.99 -9.43 20.40
CA ALA A 155 -7.57 -9.60 19.06
C ALA A 155 -7.16 -8.50 18.07
N LEU A 156 -6.97 -7.24 18.53
CA LEU A 156 -6.55 -6.15 17.65
C LEU A 156 -5.12 -6.35 17.16
N ALA A 157 -4.22 -6.84 18.01
CA ALA A 157 -2.84 -7.12 17.61
C ALA A 157 -2.74 -8.32 16.66
N ILE A 158 -3.53 -9.37 16.90
CA ILE A 158 -3.64 -10.52 15.98
C ILE A 158 -4.17 -10.05 14.62
N SER A 159 -5.26 -9.28 14.59
CA SER A 159 -5.79 -8.72 13.34
C SER A 159 -4.78 -7.78 12.67
N GLY A 160 -4.04 -6.99 13.44
CA GLY A 160 -3.02 -6.07 12.94
C GLY A 160 -1.89 -6.77 12.20
N LEU A 161 -1.30 -7.81 12.82
CA LEU A 161 -0.28 -8.65 12.19
C LEU A 161 -0.84 -9.40 10.97
N ALA A 162 -2.06 -9.91 11.06
CA ALA A 162 -2.70 -10.57 9.94
C ALA A 162 -2.95 -9.62 8.75
N MET A 163 -3.18 -8.33 9.01
CA MET A 163 -3.26 -7.31 7.96
C MET A 163 -1.89 -6.95 7.39
N VAL A 164 -0.82 -6.93 8.20
CA VAL A 164 0.56 -6.84 7.68
C VAL A 164 0.83 -7.99 6.71
N ASP A 165 0.49 -9.23 7.10
CA ASP A 165 0.63 -10.40 6.23
C ASP A 165 -0.22 -10.30 4.95
N PHE A 166 -1.42 -9.73 5.04
CA PHE A 166 -2.26 -9.44 3.86
C PHE A 166 -1.56 -8.48 2.90
N TYR A 167 -1.03 -7.38 3.42
CA TYR A 167 -0.35 -6.35 2.63
C TYR A 167 0.95 -6.88 1.99
N GLU A 168 1.64 -7.79 2.65
CA GLU A 168 2.88 -8.42 2.17
C GLU A 168 2.63 -9.75 1.43
N ASN A 169 1.41 -9.97 0.94
CA ASN A 169 0.99 -11.11 0.11
C ASN A 169 1.13 -12.50 0.77
N ARG A 170 1.25 -12.57 2.10
CA ARG A 170 1.26 -13.82 2.89
C ARG A 170 -0.15 -14.25 3.28
N LEU A 171 -0.98 -14.49 2.26
CA LEU A 171 -2.43 -14.63 2.39
C LEU A 171 -2.88 -15.80 3.28
N THR A 172 -2.16 -16.93 3.25
CA THR A 172 -2.49 -18.10 4.11
C THR A 172 -2.35 -17.78 5.59
N ILE A 173 -1.28 -17.06 5.97
CA ILE A 173 -1.02 -16.65 7.35
C ILE A 173 -2.04 -15.59 7.77
N SER A 174 -2.27 -14.60 6.90
CA SER A 174 -3.28 -13.57 7.09
C SER A 174 -4.67 -14.15 7.39
N LEU A 175 -5.13 -15.10 6.59
CA LEU A 175 -6.42 -15.76 6.79
C LEU A 175 -6.54 -16.46 8.14
N ALA A 176 -5.48 -17.17 8.56
CA ALA A 176 -5.48 -17.85 9.86
C ALA A 176 -5.57 -16.84 11.02
N GLY A 177 -4.79 -15.76 10.97
CA GLY A 177 -4.82 -14.71 11.97
C GLY A 177 -6.16 -13.96 12.02
N LEU A 178 -6.75 -13.63 10.87
CA LEU A 178 -8.06 -12.96 10.81
C LEU A 178 -9.20 -13.83 11.33
N ARG A 179 -9.19 -15.14 11.02
CA ARG A 179 -10.16 -16.08 11.61
C ARG A 179 -10.02 -16.11 13.13
N ARG A 180 -8.79 -16.13 13.64
CA ARG A 180 -8.54 -16.09 15.09
C ARG A 180 -9.02 -14.79 15.73
N ALA A 181 -8.81 -13.64 15.09
CA ALA A 181 -9.31 -12.36 15.57
C ALA A 181 -10.86 -12.33 15.63
N VAL A 182 -11.53 -12.88 14.61
CA VAL A 182 -13.00 -13.01 14.57
C VAL A 182 -13.52 -14.00 15.64
N GLU A 183 -12.79 -15.07 15.94
CA GLU A 183 -13.15 -15.98 17.04
C GLU A 183 -13.10 -15.29 18.40
N LEU A 184 -12.08 -14.45 18.63
CA LEU A 184 -11.89 -13.73 19.89
C LEU A 184 -12.88 -12.57 20.07
N ASP A 185 -13.21 -11.86 18.99
CA ASP A 185 -14.25 -10.83 18.99
C ASP A 185 -15.13 -10.91 17.73
N PRO A 186 -16.22 -11.71 17.78
CA PRO A 186 -17.08 -11.94 16.61
C PRO A 186 -18.02 -10.76 16.29
N ASN A 187 -17.99 -9.69 17.10
CA ASN A 187 -18.84 -8.53 16.93
C ASN A 187 -18.06 -7.27 16.53
N GLU A 188 -16.74 -7.36 16.36
CA GLU A 188 -15.93 -6.27 15.81
C GLU A 188 -16.01 -6.27 14.27
N PRO A 189 -16.68 -5.28 13.64
CA PRO A 189 -16.92 -5.30 12.21
C PRO A 189 -15.65 -5.31 11.35
N ASP A 190 -14.57 -4.66 11.81
CA ASP A 190 -13.36 -4.57 10.99
C ASP A 190 -12.66 -5.93 10.83
N TYR A 191 -12.69 -6.80 11.85
CA TYR A 191 -12.09 -8.14 11.75
C TYR A 191 -12.83 -9.00 10.73
N VAL A 192 -14.17 -8.94 10.75
CA VAL A 192 -15.02 -9.65 9.79
C VAL A 192 -14.86 -9.09 8.37
N PHE A 193 -14.80 -7.76 8.23
CA PHE A 193 -14.54 -7.13 6.93
C PHE A 193 -13.17 -7.53 6.35
N ASN A 194 -12.13 -7.51 7.19
CA ASN A 194 -10.78 -7.90 6.79
C ASN A 194 -10.69 -9.39 6.43
N LEU A 195 -11.40 -10.26 7.15
CA LEU A 195 -11.53 -11.67 6.77
C LEU A 195 -12.14 -11.82 5.36
N GLY A 196 -13.19 -11.04 5.06
CA GLY A 196 -13.78 -10.99 3.72
C GLY A 196 -12.77 -10.58 2.64
N GLN A 197 -11.95 -9.55 2.91
CA GLN A 197 -10.90 -9.09 1.98
C GLN A 197 -9.83 -10.16 1.74
N ALA A 198 -9.28 -10.74 2.81
CA ALA A 198 -8.27 -11.78 2.72
C ALA A 198 -8.80 -13.04 2.03
N ALA A 199 -10.06 -13.42 2.30
CA ALA A 199 -10.70 -14.56 1.65
C ALA A 199 -10.93 -14.32 0.16
N ALA A 200 -11.39 -13.12 -0.24
CA ALA A 200 -11.60 -12.77 -1.64
C ALA A 200 -10.28 -12.81 -2.43
N ARG A 201 -9.22 -12.24 -1.86
CA ARG A 201 -7.88 -12.24 -2.48
C ARG A 201 -7.24 -13.63 -2.53
N SER A 202 -7.59 -14.49 -1.59
CA SER A 202 -7.21 -15.92 -1.60
C SER A 202 -8.12 -16.78 -2.48
N GLU A 203 -8.99 -16.15 -3.30
CA GLU A 203 -9.94 -16.80 -4.21
C GLU A 203 -10.97 -17.71 -3.49
N LYS A 204 -11.16 -17.52 -2.18
CA LYS A 204 -12.17 -18.20 -1.35
C LYS A 204 -13.48 -17.43 -1.38
N TYR A 205 -14.08 -17.30 -2.56
CA TYR A 205 -15.20 -16.39 -2.80
C TYR A 205 -16.44 -16.66 -1.93
N LYS A 206 -16.74 -17.92 -1.62
CA LYS A 206 -17.86 -18.27 -0.73
C LYS A 206 -17.64 -17.73 0.68
N GLU A 207 -16.47 -17.98 1.25
CA GLU A 207 -16.09 -17.48 2.60
C GLU A 207 -16.05 -15.95 2.62
N ALA A 208 -15.55 -15.32 1.56
CA ALA A 208 -15.55 -13.87 1.42
C ALA A 208 -16.96 -13.28 1.46
N ALA A 209 -17.88 -13.85 0.67
CA ALA A 209 -19.28 -13.43 0.65
C ALA A 209 -19.97 -13.63 2.00
N ASP A 210 -19.74 -14.78 2.67
CA ASP A 210 -20.27 -15.05 4.01
C ASP A 210 -19.78 -14.02 5.04
N ALA A 211 -18.49 -13.68 5.00
CA ALA A 211 -17.90 -12.68 5.89
C ALA A 211 -18.48 -11.27 5.64
N TYR A 212 -18.60 -10.85 4.38
CA TYR A 212 -19.21 -9.55 4.05
C TYR A 212 -20.70 -9.47 4.43
N GLU A 213 -21.45 -10.56 4.28
CA GLU A 213 -22.83 -10.65 4.73
C GLU A 213 -22.91 -10.50 6.26
N ARG A 214 -22.02 -11.18 7.00
CA ARG A 214 -21.90 -11.00 8.45
C ARG A 214 -21.55 -9.56 8.81
N PHE A 215 -20.64 -8.91 8.08
CA PHE A 215 -20.32 -7.49 8.27
C PHE A 215 -21.57 -6.60 8.14
N LEU A 216 -22.40 -6.80 7.11
CA LEU A 216 -23.63 -6.00 6.92
C LEU A 216 -24.65 -6.14 8.07
N VAL A 217 -24.64 -7.29 8.75
CA VAL A 217 -25.47 -7.59 9.93
C VAL A 217 -24.95 -6.89 11.18
N ILE A 218 -23.65 -6.96 11.47
CA ILE A 218 -23.08 -6.47 12.74
C ILE A 218 -22.61 -5.02 12.70
N ALA A 219 -22.21 -4.51 11.53
CA ALA A 219 -21.71 -3.16 11.40
C ALA A 219 -22.82 -2.14 11.72
N PRO A 220 -22.47 -0.96 12.26
CA PRO A 220 -23.38 0.18 12.32
C PRO A 220 -23.96 0.56 10.95
N LYS A 221 -25.19 1.08 10.93
CA LYS A 221 -25.89 1.52 9.71
C LYS A 221 -25.61 2.99 9.38
N THR A 222 -24.32 3.38 9.36
CA THR A 222 -23.89 4.78 9.24
C THR A 222 -23.47 5.20 7.83
N ASP A 223 -23.04 4.25 6.99
CA ASP A 223 -22.58 4.50 5.62
C ASP A 223 -23.38 3.64 4.63
N LEU A 224 -24.40 4.25 4.00
CA LEU A 224 -25.28 3.58 3.04
C LEU A 224 -24.53 3.22 1.75
N ASP A 225 -23.71 4.13 1.22
CA ASP A 225 -22.91 3.90 0.01
C ASP A 225 -21.98 2.68 0.19
N ARG A 226 -21.29 2.56 1.35
CA ARG A 226 -20.45 1.40 1.65
C ARG A 226 -21.25 0.11 1.74
N ARG A 227 -22.46 0.17 2.31
CA ARG A 227 -23.32 -1.00 2.43
C ARG A 227 -23.82 -1.48 1.06
N GLU A 228 -24.21 -0.56 0.18
CA GLU A 228 -24.58 -0.89 -1.20
C GLU A 228 -23.40 -1.47 -1.99
N ARG A 229 -22.19 -0.89 -1.84
CA ARG A 229 -20.95 -1.46 -2.40
C ARG A 229 -20.72 -2.90 -1.98
N ILE A 230 -20.85 -3.17 -0.68
CA ILE A 230 -20.63 -4.50 -0.11
C ILE A 230 -21.73 -5.47 -0.55
N ALA A 231 -23.00 -5.04 -0.62
CA ALA A 231 -24.09 -5.87 -1.11
C ALA A 231 -23.85 -6.33 -2.56
N GLY A 232 -23.49 -5.41 -3.46
CA GLY A 232 -23.13 -5.77 -4.83
C GLY A 232 -21.88 -6.63 -4.95
N LEU A 233 -20.90 -6.41 -4.07
CA LEU A 233 -19.71 -7.27 -3.98
C LEU A 233 -20.08 -8.69 -3.52
N ILE A 234 -21.02 -8.86 -2.57
CA ILE A 234 -21.52 -10.17 -2.16
C ILE A 234 -22.13 -10.89 -3.37
N ASP A 235 -23.04 -10.25 -4.10
CA ASP A 235 -23.66 -10.85 -5.30
C ASP A 235 -22.62 -11.30 -6.33
N PHE A 236 -21.61 -10.47 -6.55
CA PHE A 236 -20.50 -10.79 -7.44
C PHE A 236 -19.68 -11.99 -6.93
N LEU A 237 -19.28 -12.00 -5.65
CA LEU A 237 -18.52 -13.10 -5.06
C LEU A 237 -19.31 -14.41 -5.05
N ARG A 238 -20.64 -14.36 -4.83
CA ARG A 238 -21.52 -15.53 -4.96
C ARG A 238 -21.56 -16.03 -6.41
N TYR A 239 -21.60 -15.13 -7.38
CA TYR A 239 -21.49 -15.50 -8.79
C TYR A 239 -20.15 -16.17 -9.10
N LEU A 240 -19.03 -15.58 -8.63
CA LEU A 240 -17.67 -16.11 -8.81
C LEU A 240 -17.52 -17.50 -8.18
N GLY A 241 -18.05 -17.71 -6.97
CA GLY A 241 -18.02 -19.00 -6.30
C GLY A 241 -18.85 -20.11 -6.98
N ARG A 242 -19.68 -19.77 -7.97
CA ARG A 242 -20.38 -20.73 -8.85
C ARG A 242 -19.65 -20.99 -10.16
N GLN A 243 -18.65 -20.17 -10.50
CA GLN A 243 -17.81 -20.43 -11.65
C GLN A 243 -16.82 -21.55 -11.34
N GLY A 244 -16.21 -22.13 -12.39
CA GLY A 244 -15.08 -23.04 -12.22
C GLY A 244 -13.83 -22.30 -11.73
N SER A 245 -12.66 -22.85 -12.02
CA SER A 245 -11.40 -22.16 -11.75
C SER A 245 -11.36 -20.81 -12.49
N LEU A 246 -11.12 -19.73 -11.76
CA LEU A 246 -10.93 -18.40 -12.33
C LEU A 246 -9.47 -18.19 -12.74
N TYR A 247 -9.24 -17.25 -13.65
CA TYR A 247 -7.92 -16.86 -14.11
C TYR A 247 -7.03 -18.03 -14.58
N VAL A 248 -7.62 -19.01 -15.27
CA VAL A 248 -6.89 -20.20 -15.72
C VAL A 248 -5.93 -19.81 -16.84
N ALA A 249 -4.63 -19.87 -16.55
CA ALA A 249 -3.59 -19.57 -17.53
C ALA A 249 -3.42 -20.74 -18.52
N GLY A 250 -3.54 -20.43 -19.81
CA GLY A 250 -3.40 -21.34 -20.96
C GLY A 250 -2.58 -20.71 -22.09
N GLY A 251 -2.53 -21.38 -23.24
CA GLY A 251 -1.64 -21.01 -24.35
C GLY A 251 -0.18 -21.38 -24.05
N GLU A 252 0.75 -20.64 -24.65
CA GLU A 252 2.19 -20.84 -24.44
C GLU A 252 2.63 -20.53 -23.00
N ALA A 253 3.77 -21.09 -22.60
CA ALA A 253 4.36 -20.78 -21.28
C ALA A 253 4.98 -19.38 -21.23
N HIS A 254 5.30 -18.81 -22.38
CA HIS A 254 5.94 -17.51 -22.51
C HIS A 254 5.41 -16.75 -23.75
N THR A 255 5.43 -15.44 -23.69
CA THR A 255 5.23 -14.57 -24.86
C THR A 255 6.00 -13.27 -24.69
N SER A 256 6.38 -12.64 -25.81
CA SER A 256 6.84 -11.25 -25.85
C SER A 256 5.99 -10.48 -26.85
N VAL A 257 5.37 -9.39 -26.40
CA VAL A 257 4.50 -8.55 -27.24
C VAL A 257 5.05 -7.13 -27.30
N LYS A 258 4.92 -6.50 -28.47
CA LYS A 258 5.19 -5.06 -28.61
C LYS A 258 4.03 -4.26 -28.04
N PHE A 259 4.33 -3.09 -27.47
CA PHE A 259 3.34 -2.13 -27.03
C PHE A 259 3.55 -0.77 -27.67
N GLU A 260 2.46 -0.01 -27.82
CA GLU A 260 2.51 1.41 -28.14
C GLU A 260 2.79 2.19 -26.85
N ALA A 261 3.66 3.20 -26.91
CA ALA A 261 3.96 4.05 -25.77
C ALA A 261 3.36 5.44 -26.01
N PHE A 262 2.22 5.72 -25.38
CA PHE A 262 1.51 6.99 -25.54
C PHE A 262 1.35 7.69 -24.20
N ASP A 263 1.87 8.92 -24.08
CA ASP A 263 1.88 9.70 -22.83
C ASP A 263 2.42 8.87 -21.65
N ASN A 264 3.52 8.16 -21.86
CA ASN A 264 4.17 7.22 -20.93
C ASN A 264 3.38 5.96 -20.55
N ARG A 265 2.20 5.73 -21.14
CA ARG A 265 1.35 4.56 -20.89
C ARG A 265 1.66 3.45 -21.90
N PRO A 266 1.94 2.21 -21.47
CA PRO A 266 2.01 1.06 -22.37
C PRO A 266 0.61 0.64 -22.80
N ILE A 267 0.35 0.65 -24.12
CA ILE A 267 -0.91 0.20 -24.72
C ILE A 267 -0.66 -1.09 -25.50
N LEU A 268 -1.38 -2.13 -25.10
CA LEU A 268 -1.26 -3.50 -25.60
C LEU A 268 -2.41 -3.84 -26.53
N SER A 269 -2.11 -4.69 -27.51
CA SER A 269 -3.11 -5.36 -28.33
C SER A 269 -3.57 -6.64 -27.61
N VAL A 270 -4.86 -6.73 -27.30
CA VAL A 270 -5.46 -7.81 -26.49
C VAL A 270 -6.67 -8.38 -27.22
N ARG A 271 -6.82 -9.71 -27.29
CA ARG A 271 -8.04 -10.35 -27.80
C ARG A 271 -8.91 -10.78 -26.63
N LEU A 272 -10.21 -10.50 -26.73
CA LEU A 272 -11.19 -10.87 -25.71
C LEU A 272 -12.14 -11.92 -26.29
N ASN A 273 -12.49 -12.94 -25.51
CA ASN A 273 -13.47 -13.97 -25.89
C ASN A 273 -13.23 -14.64 -27.26
N GLY A 274 -11.98 -14.73 -27.72
CA GLY A 274 -11.64 -15.30 -29.03
C GLY A 274 -12.01 -14.41 -30.23
N GLU A 275 -12.36 -13.14 -30.01
CA GLU A 275 -12.64 -12.22 -31.10
C GLU A 275 -11.43 -12.01 -32.02
N ARG A 276 -11.70 -11.92 -33.33
CA ARG A 276 -10.65 -11.78 -34.35
C ARG A 276 -9.96 -10.43 -34.29
N LYS A 277 -10.72 -9.35 -34.03
CA LYS A 277 -10.17 -8.01 -33.96
C LYS A 277 -9.64 -7.76 -32.55
N PRO A 278 -8.38 -7.33 -32.39
CA PRO A 278 -7.86 -7.00 -31.09
C PRO A 278 -8.40 -5.66 -30.58
N TYR A 279 -8.41 -5.54 -29.26
CA TYR A 279 -8.73 -4.37 -28.47
C TYR A 279 -7.45 -3.72 -27.93
N ARG A 280 -7.51 -2.42 -27.65
CA ARG A 280 -6.39 -1.63 -27.11
C ARG A 280 -6.53 -1.48 -25.60
N PHE A 281 -5.63 -2.10 -24.85
CA PHE A 281 -5.67 -2.08 -23.38
C PHE A 281 -4.45 -1.36 -22.81
N VAL A 282 -4.65 -0.41 -21.91
CA VAL A 282 -3.55 0.18 -21.13
C VAL A 282 -3.12 -0.81 -20.07
N LEU A 283 -1.81 -1.03 -19.92
CA LEU A 283 -1.29 -1.80 -18.79
C LEU A 283 -1.42 -0.98 -17.50
N ASP A 284 -2.11 -1.51 -16.49
CA ASP A 284 -2.52 -0.75 -15.31
C ASP A 284 -2.22 -1.50 -14.00
N THR A 285 -1.05 -1.24 -13.41
CA THR A 285 -0.70 -1.72 -12.07
C THR A 285 -1.39 -0.96 -10.94
N GLY A 286 -2.06 0.15 -11.26
CA GLY A 286 -2.94 0.93 -10.39
C GLY A 286 -4.38 0.41 -10.35
N SER A 287 -4.68 -0.76 -10.95
CA SER A 287 -6.00 -1.41 -10.83
C SER A 287 -5.89 -2.88 -10.41
N GLY A 288 -6.58 -3.24 -9.33
CA GLY A 288 -6.62 -4.64 -8.85
C GLY A 288 -7.29 -5.60 -9.84
N MET A 289 -8.36 -5.16 -10.53
CA MET A 289 -9.08 -5.96 -11.52
C MET A 289 -9.04 -5.28 -12.89
N SER A 290 -9.00 -6.05 -13.96
CA SER A 290 -9.06 -5.49 -15.32
C SER A 290 -10.38 -4.75 -15.56
N VAL A 291 -10.34 -3.73 -16.41
CA VAL A 291 -11.48 -2.87 -16.71
C VAL A 291 -11.76 -2.91 -18.21
N VAL A 292 -13.01 -3.07 -18.59
CA VAL A 292 -13.51 -2.91 -19.96
C VAL A 292 -14.34 -1.63 -20.01
N SER A 293 -14.21 -0.84 -21.09
CA SER A 293 -15.06 0.33 -21.26
C SER A 293 -16.54 -0.09 -21.39
N ASP A 294 -17.46 0.77 -20.98
CA ASP A 294 -18.90 0.56 -21.17
C ASP A 294 -19.27 0.45 -22.66
N GLU A 295 -18.66 1.26 -23.53
CA GLU A 295 -18.81 1.17 -24.98
C GLU A 295 -18.35 -0.18 -25.53
N THR A 296 -17.19 -0.67 -25.10
CA THR A 296 -16.65 -1.96 -25.56
C THR A 296 -17.48 -3.11 -25.01
N ALA A 297 -17.90 -3.04 -23.75
CA ALA A 297 -18.81 -4.00 -23.16
C ALA A 297 -20.13 -4.08 -23.93
N GLN A 298 -20.71 -2.94 -24.33
CA GLN A 298 -21.92 -2.91 -25.15
C GLN A 298 -21.69 -3.52 -26.54
N LYS A 299 -20.59 -3.18 -27.23
CA LYS A 299 -20.25 -3.72 -28.56
C LYS A 299 -20.09 -5.25 -28.54
N MET A 300 -19.50 -5.78 -27.47
CA MET A 300 -19.30 -7.22 -27.25
C MET A 300 -20.54 -7.94 -26.70
N GLY A 301 -21.60 -7.21 -26.32
CA GLY A 301 -22.77 -7.79 -25.66
C GLY A 301 -22.50 -8.31 -24.24
N LEU A 302 -21.48 -7.80 -23.55
CA LEU A 302 -21.19 -8.13 -22.16
C LEU A 302 -22.30 -7.58 -21.25
N LYS A 303 -22.87 -8.46 -20.42
CA LYS A 303 -23.91 -8.10 -19.46
C LYS A 303 -23.30 -7.90 -18.07
N PRO A 304 -23.77 -6.91 -17.28
CA PRO A 304 -23.43 -6.81 -15.87
C PRO A 304 -23.78 -8.09 -15.12
N VAL A 305 -22.84 -8.58 -14.31
CA VAL A 305 -23.02 -9.69 -13.38
C VAL A 305 -23.65 -9.19 -12.08
N ALA A 306 -23.16 -8.05 -11.58
CA ALA A 306 -23.63 -7.40 -10.36
C ALA A 306 -23.30 -5.90 -10.42
N ARG A 307 -23.94 -5.10 -9.56
CA ARG A 307 -23.67 -3.66 -9.40
C ARG A 307 -23.40 -3.36 -7.94
N GLY A 308 -22.31 -2.65 -7.66
CA GLY A 308 -21.86 -2.28 -6.32
C GLY A 308 -22.05 -0.80 -6.00
N GLY A 309 -23.10 -0.14 -6.48
CA GLY A 309 -23.32 1.29 -6.19
C GLY A 309 -22.16 2.18 -6.65
N LEU A 310 -21.80 3.19 -5.85
CA LEU A 310 -20.75 4.18 -6.19
C LEU A 310 -19.45 3.94 -5.41
N ALA A 311 -18.30 3.94 -6.08
CA ALA A 311 -16.96 4.03 -5.50
C ALA A 311 -16.39 5.44 -5.64
N ARG A 312 -15.45 5.80 -4.76
CA ARG A 312 -14.67 7.03 -4.90
C ARG A 312 -13.35 6.76 -5.65
N ALA A 313 -12.87 7.75 -6.40
CA ALA A 313 -11.56 7.72 -7.05
C ALA A 313 -11.06 9.13 -7.36
N VAL A 314 -9.82 9.22 -7.85
CA VAL A 314 -9.20 10.46 -8.31
C VAL A 314 -9.86 10.95 -9.60
N GLY A 315 -10.10 12.25 -9.71
CA GLY A 315 -10.60 12.94 -10.90
C GLY A 315 -12.08 13.36 -10.82
N GLY A 316 -12.42 14.50 -11.44
CA GLY A 316 -13.81 14.91 -11.69
C GLY A 316 -14.71 14.98 -10.45
N GLY A 317 -15.89 14.34 -10.54
CA GLY A 317 -16.89 14.31 -9.46
C GLY A 317 -16.52 13.40 -8.28
N GLY A 318 -15.34 12.76 -8.32
CA GLY A 318 -14.79 11.95 -7.25
C GLY A 318 -15.52 10.63 -6.97
N LYS A 319 -16.55 10.29 -7.76
CA LYS A 319 -17.30 9.03 -7.67
C LYS A 319 -17.59 8.43 -9.06
N PHE A 320 -17.66 7.10 -9.13
CA PHE A 320 -18.06 6.34 -10.31
C PHE A 320 -18.87 5.09 -9.92
N GLU A 321 -19.69 4.58 -10.83
CA GLU A 321 -20.47 3.36 -10.58
C GLU A 321 -19.61 2.10 -10.68
N ILE A 322 -19.76 1.19 -9.71
CA ILE A 322 -19.14 -0.13 -9.74
C ILE A 322 -20.06 -1.08 -10.50
N VAL A 323 -19.66 -1.45 -11.71
CA VAL A 323 -20.34 -2.49 -12.48
C VAL A 323 -19.38 -3.67 -12.64
N TYR A 324 -19.78 -4.84 -12.15
CA TYR A 324 -19.02 -6.06 -12.29
C TYR A 324 -19.43 -6.79 -13.56
N GLY A 325 -18.43 -7.23 -14.33
CA GLY A 325 -18.59 -8.02 -15.54
C GLY A 325 -17.73 -9.27 -15.49
N TYR A 326 -17.81 -10.04 -16.56
CA TYR A 326 -17.06 -11.28 -16.72
C TYR A 326 -16.74 -11.49 -18.19
N VAL A 327 -15.48 -11.79 -18.50
CA VAL A 327 -15.04 -12.19 -19.84
C VAL A 327 -14.53 -13.63 -19.78
N ASN A 328 -14.87 -14.41 -20.79
CA ASN A 328 -14.50 -15.82 -20.88
C ASN A 328 -13.01 -16.00 -21.09
N SER A 329 -12.37 -15.08 -21.82
CA SER A 329 -10.91 -15.11 -21.99
C SER A 329 -10.30 -13.77 -22.33
N ILE A 330 -9.07 -13.58 -21.90
CA ILE A 330 -8.15 -12.52 -22.31
C ILE A 330 -6.91 -13.17 -22.91
N GLU A 331 -6.54 -12.76 -24.12
CA GLU A 331 -5.37 -13.26 -24.84
C GLU A 331 -4.39 -12.11 -25.10
N ILE A 332 -3.11 -12.34 -24.78
CA ILE A 332 -2.01 -11.39 -24.94
C ILE A 332 -0.89 -12.12 -25.67
N GLY A 333 -0.67 -11.84 -26.95
CA GLY A 333 0.22 -12.65 -27.78
C GLY A 333 -0.22 -14.11 -27.79
N GLU A 334 0.70 -15.00 -27.38
CA GLU A 334 0.47 -16.46 -27.34
C GLU A 334 -0.03 -16.99 -25.98
N VAL A 335 -0.17 -16.11 -24.97
CA VAL A 335 -0.73 -16.52 -23.67
C VAL A 335 -2.22 -16.19 -23.58
N ARG A 336 -2.95 -17.02 -22.84
CA ARG A 336 -4.38 -16.90 -22.62
C ARG A 336 -4.69 -17.01 -21.14
N ILE A 337 -5.68 -16.24 -20.68
CA ILE A 337 -6.24 -16.34 -19.33
C ILE A 337 -7.74 -16.52 -19.50
N GLU A 338 -8.28 -17.61 -18.96
CA GLU A 338 -9.71 -17.89 -19.01
C GLU A 338 -10.41 -17.49 -17.72
N ASN A 339 -11.72 -17.29 -17.79
CA ASN A 339 -12.59 -17.02 -16.64
C ASN A 339 -12.14 -15.78 -15.86
N VAL A 340 -12.23 -14.61 -16.51
CA VAL A 340 -11.66 -13.36 -16.02
C VAL A 340 -12.78 -12.40 -15.59
N PRO A 341 -12.96 -12.18 -14.27
CA PRO A 341 -13.79 -11.11 -13.76
C PRO A 341 -13.21 -9.73 -14.14
N VAL A 342 -14.09 -8.79 -14.48
CA VAL A 342 -13.71 -7.43 -14.90
C VAL A 342 -14.61 -6.36 -14.28
N TYR A 343 -14.14 -5.12 -14.22
CA TYR A 343 -15.03 -3.96 -14.08
C TYR A 343 -15.51 -3.49 -15.45
N ILE A 344 -16.73 -2.97 -15.53
CA ILE A 344 -17.23 -2.23 -16.68
C ILE A 344 -17.32 -0.76 -16.25
N ARG A 345 -16.67 0.16 -16.98
CA ARG A 345 -16.61 1.58 -16.60
C ARG A 345 -16.67 2.51 -17.81
N LYS A 346 -17.20 3.71 -17.59
CA LYS A 346 -17.10 4.81 -18.56
C LYS A 346 -15.70 5.41 -18.55
N PHE A 347 -15.13 5.66 -19.73
CA PHE A 347 -13.85 6.34 -19.88
C PHE A 347 -14.05 7.82 -20.24
N PHE A 348 -13.19 8.68 -19.70
CA PHE A 348 -13.30 10.14 -19.85
C PHE A 348 -12.26 10.75 -20.79
N ASP A 349 -11.12 10.08 -20.99
CA ASP A 349 -10.08 10.54 -21.91
C ASP A 349 -10.42 10.13 -23.34
N VAL A 350 -11.07 11.05 -24.07
CA VAL A 350 -11.45 10.84 -25.48
C VAL A 350 -10.26 10.95 -26.44
N ASN A 351 -9.12 11.47 -25.98
CA ASN A 351 -7.96 11.72 -26.84
C ASN A 351 -7.08 10.47 -27.02
N VAL A 352 -7.28 9.45 -26.18
CA VAL A 352 -6.57 8.17 -26.25
C VAL A 352 -7.60 7.05 -26.30
N PRO A 353 -8.08 6.67 -27.50
CA PRO A 353 -9.15 5.70 -27.61
C PRO A 353 -8.65 4.31 -27.21
N VAL A 354 -8.92 3.93 -25.97
CA VAL A 354 -8.60 2.62 -25.40
C VAL A 354 -9.87 1.90 -25.02
N ASP A 355 -9.84 0.58 -25.18
CA ASP A 355 -10.98 -0.30 -24.95
C ASP A 355 -11.02 -0.83 -23.51
N GLY A 356 -9.88 -0.77 -22.80
CA GLY A 356 -9.79 -1.25 -21.44
C GLY A 356 -8.47 -0.94 -20.72
N TYR A 357 -8.42 -1.37 -19.46
CA TYR A 357 -7.22 -1.37 -18.62
C TYR A 357 -6.94 -2.81 -18.17
N LEU A 358 -5.70 -3.26 -18.34
CA LEU A 358 -5.27 -4.59 -17.94
C LEU A 358 -4.71 -4.53 -16.51
N GLY A 359 -5.49 -5.01 -15.56
CA GLY A 359 -5.20 -4.90 -14.12
C GLY A 359 -4.38 -6.06 -13.56
N LEU A 360 -4.00 -5.93 -12.29
CA LEU A 360 -3.20 -6.90 -11.55
C LEU A 360 -3.77 -8.31 -11.54
N SER A 361 -5.10 -8.47 -11.50
CA SER A 361 -5.76 -9.78 -11.52
C SER A 361 -5.34 -10.68 -12.69
N VAL A 362 -4.90 -10.10 -13.81
CA VAL A 362 -4.44 -10.83 -15.00
C VAL A 362 -2.91 -10.93 -15.02
N ILE A 363 -2.22 -9.78 -14.91
CA ILE A 363 -0.76 -9.78 -15.06
C ILE A 363 -0.03 -10.46 -13.89
N SER A 364 -0.64 -10.53 -12.70
CA SER A 364 -0.09 -11.25 -11.55
C SER A 364 -0.01 -12.77 -11.72
N LYS A 365 -0.64 -13.33 -12.76
CA LYS A 365 -0.52 -14.76 -13.10
C LYS A 365 0.80 -15.08 -13.83
N PHE A 366 1.62 -14.07 -14.10
CA PHE A 366 2.87 -14.18 -14.82
C PHE A 366 3.98 -13.42 -14.11
N LEU A 367 5.21 -13.89 -14.29
CA LEU A 367 6.37 -13.04 -14.18
C LEU A 367 6.33 -12.04 -15.33
N THR A 368 6.24 -10.75 -15.02
CA THR A 368 5.98 -9.71 -16.02
C THR A 368 7.20 -8.81 -16.18
N SER A 369 7.62 -8.54 -17.42
CA SER A 369 8.58 -7.48 -17.73
C SER A 369 8.01 -6.43 -18.65
N ILE A 370 8.47 -5.19 -18.50
CA ILE A 370 8.19 -4.07 -19.36
C ILE A 370 9.52 -3.42 -19.71
N ASP A 371 9.95 -3.55 -20.95
CA ASP A 371 11.09 -2.81 -21.49
C ASP A 371 10.57 -1.57 -22.24
N TYR A 372 10.65 -0.40 -21.59
CA TYR A 372 10.26 0.87 -22.19
C TYR A 372 11.22 1.33 -23.31
N GLY A 373 12.46 0.86 -23.32
CA GLY A 373 13.45 1.17 -24.35
C GLY A 373 13.11 0.47 -25.66
N THR A 374 12.85 -0.84 -25.61
CA THR A 374 12.49 -1.63 -26.79
C THR A 374 10.99 -1.68 -27.05
N ARG A 375 10.17 -1.12 -26.16
CA ARG A 375 8.70 -1.17 -26.18
C ARG A 375 8.16 -2.61 -26.26
N GLN A 376 8.73 -3.50 -25.45
CA GLN A 376 8.33 -4.89 -25.37
C GLN A 376 7.87 -5.25 -23.97
N MET A 377 6.83 -6.08 -23.88
CA MET A 377 6.35 -6.67 -22.65
C MET A 377 6.49 -8.18 -22.72
N GLY A 378 7.18 -8.75 -21.74
CA GLY A 378 7.34 -10.19 -21.58
C GLY A 378 6.41 -10.74 -20.50
N LEU A 379 5.80 -11.88 -20.79
CA LEU A 379 5.02 -12.65 -19.82
C LEU A 379 5.55 -14.07 -19.78
N VAL A 380 5.91 -14.54 -18.59
CA VAL A 380 6.30 -15.94 -18.35
C VAL A 380 5.41 -16.53 -17.27
N ARG A 381 4.74 -17.63 -17.60
CA ARG A 381 3.87 -18.33 -16.65
C ARG A 381 4.72 -18.86 -15.51
N GLN A 382 4.34 -18.52 -14.28
CA GLN A 382 5.03 -19.04 -13.11
C GLN A 382 4.69 -20.53 -12.97
N SER A 383 5.64 -21.41 -13.34
CA SER A 383 5.65 -22.77 -12.81
C SER A 383 6.37 -22.73 -11.45
N GLN A 384 5.97 -23.58 -10.51
CA GLN A 384 6.43 -23.54 -9.11
C GLN A 384 7.96 -23.79 -8.90
N THR A 385 8.79 -23.85 -9.95
CA THR A 385 10.12 -24.48 -9.84
C THR A 385 11.35 -23.70 -10.27
N ASP A 386 11.30 -22.54 -10.94
CA ASP A 386 12.54 -21.74 -11.06
C ASP A 386 12.35 -20.26 -11.47
N VAL A 387 12.28 -19.38 -10.47
CA VAL A 387 12.21 -17.91 -10.68
C VAL A 387 13.47 -17.40 -11.38
N THR A 388 14.62 -18.05 -11.14
CA THR A 388 15.91 -17.73 -11.76
C THR A 388 15.90 -17.94 -13.27
N GLU A 389 15.46 -19.12 -13.72
CA GLU A 389 15.38 -19.44 -15.14
C GLU A 389 14.32 -18.58 -15.83
N ALA A 390 13.20 -18.31 -15.17
CA ALA A 390 12.15 -17.42 -15.67
C ALA A 390 12.68 -16.01 -15.95
N TRP A 391 13.48 -15.40 -15.05
CA TRP A 391 14.10 -14.09 -15.32
C TRP A 391 15.05 -14.12 -16.52
N THR A 392 15.85 -15.18 -16.67
CA THR A 392 16.68 -15.33 -17.88
C THR A 392 15.86 -15.54 -19.15
N THR A 393 14.74 -16.24 -19.08
CA THR A 393 13.84 -16.46 -20.23
C THR A 393 13.15 -15.16 -20.65
N VAL A 394 12.64 -14.39 -19.68
CA VAL A 394 12.09 -13.05 -19.91
C VAL A 394 13.14 -12.10 -20.52
N ARG A 395 14.42 -12.25 -20.14
CA ARG A 395 15.55 -11.50 -20.73
C ARG A 395 15.91 -11.94 -22.16
N ARG A 396 15.56 -13.15 -22.58
CA ARG A 396 16.18 -13.87 -23.72
C ARG A 396 15.43 -13.79 -25.04
N GLY A 397 14.34 -13.02 -25.20
CA GLY A 397 13.60 -12.90 -26.47
C GLY A 397 14.57 -12.86 -27.67
N GLU A 398 14.63 -13.94 -28.44
CA GLU A 398 15.89 -14.43 -29.03
C GLU A 398 16.69 -13.41 -29.88
N THR A 399 17.93 -13.15 -29.41
CA THR A 399 19.20 -12.62 -29.99
C THR A 399 19.74 -11.43 -29.17
N VAL A 400 20.98 -11.34 -28.64
CA VAL A 400 22.30 -12.02 -28.73
C VAL A 400 23.06 -11.75 -27.41
N GLN A 401 24.13 -12.54 -27.14
CA GLN A 401 25.22 -12.28 -26.18
C GLN A 401 25.41 -10.81 -25.74
N ALA A 402 25.05 -10.51 -24.50
CA ALA A 402 25.82 -9.69 -23.55
C ALA A 402 25.07 -9.69 -22.20
N LEU A 403 25.81 -9.70 -21.09
CA LEU A 403 25.34 -9.76 -19.69
C LEU A 403 25.08 -11.18 -19.16
N ALA A 404 26.14 -11.99 -19.16
CA ALA A 404 26.35 -12.91 -18.05
C ALA A 404 26.56 -12.09 -16.76
N ALA A 405 25.96 -12.57 -15.66
CA ALA A 405 26.14 -12.13 -14.27
C ALA A 405 25.35 -10.90 -13.79
N VAL A 406 24.06 -11.08 -13.49
CA VAL A 406 23.50 -10.64 -12.19
C VAL A 406 22.54 -11.72 -11.73
N ALA A 407 22.94 -12.46 -10.69
CA ALA A 407 22.15 -13.55 -10.10
C ALA A 407 20.83 -13.03 -9.50
N PRO A 408 19.79 -13.86 -9.37
CA PRO A 408 18.65 -13.58 -8.50
C PRO A 408 19.14 -13.35 -7.07
N GLY A 409 18.64 -12.30 -6.42
CA GLY A 409 19.07 -11.94 -5.07
C GLY A 409 20.24 -10.96 -5.01
N ASP A 410 20.49 -10.16 -6.05
CA ASP A 410 21.21 -8.91 -5.85
C ASP A 410 20.28 -7.90 -5.14
N PRO A 411 20.45 -7.66 -3.82
CA PRO A 411 19.54 -6.84 -3.03
C PRO A 411 19.58 -5.36 -3.42
N THR A 412 20.45 -4.98 -4.37
CA THR A 412 20.65 -3.60 -4.78
C THR A 412 19.64 -3.10 -5.83
N ILE A 413 18.88 -4.01 -6.48
CA ILE A 413 17.92 -3.64 -7.55
C ILE A 413 16.49 -4.13 -7.28
N GLU A 414 16.30 -5.09 -6.37
CA GLU A 414 14.99 -5.63 -5.99
C GLU A 414 14.38 -4.83 -4.84
N VAL A 415 13.21 -4.23 -5.07
CA VAL A 415 12.48 -3.43 -4.08
C VAL A 415 11.24 -4.20 -3.62
N PRO A 416 11.05 -4.41 -2.31
CA PRO A 416 9.84 -5.03 -1.80
C PRO A 416 8.64 -4.12 -2.04
N LEU A 417 7.52 -4.73 -2.42
CA LEU A 417 6.24 -4.08 -2.62
C LEU A 417 5.21 -4.64 -1.65
N ARG A 418 4.23 -3.80 -1.34
CA ARG A 418 3.02 -4.20 -0.63
C ARG A 418 1.84 -4.03 -1.55
N THR A 419 0.78 -4.78 -1.30
CA THR A 419 -0.49 -4.62 -2.01
C THR A 419 -1.49 -3.99 -1.07
N THR A 420 -2.11 -2.89 -1.47
CA THR A 420 -3.14 -2.20 -0.66
C THR A 420 -4.40 -3.06 -0.49
N SER A 421 -5.29 -2.68 0.43
CA SER A 421 -6.62 -3.29 0.59
C SER A 421 -7.45 -3.23 -0.70
N SER A 422 -7.27 -2.19 -1.51
CA SER A 422 -7.91 -2.03 -2.83
C SER A 422 -7.21 -2.79 -3.96
N GLY A 423 -6.10 -3.49 -3.67
CA GLY A 423 -5.38 -4.29 -4.65
C GLY A 423 -4.40 -3.50 -5.53
N PHE A 424 -3.86 -2.37 -5.07
CA PHE A 424 -2.83 -1.61 -5.79
C PHE A 424 -1.43 -1.99 -5.30
N LEU A 425 -0.42 -1.98 -6.17
CA LEU A 425 0.97 -2.11 -5.74
C LEU A 425 1.45 -0.81 -5.10
N SER A 426 2.13 -0.91 -3.95
CA SER A 426 2.70 0.21 -3.22
C SER A 426 4.15 -0.08 -2.87
N GLY A 427 5.02 0.89 -3.13
CA GLY A 427 6.46 0.82 -2.83
C GLY A 427 6.90 1.97 -1.94
N GLU A 428 7.94 1.72 -1.15
CA GLU A 428 8.59 2.75 -0.33
C GLU A 428 9.49 3.61 -1.22
N VAL A 429 9.20 4.91 -1.22
CA VAL A 429 9.89 5.93 -2.02
C VAL A 429 10.61 6.91 -1.10
N GLU A 430 11.85 7.19 -1.41
CA GLU A 430 12.62 8.27 -0.77
C GLU A 430 12.41 9.57 -1.55
N LEU A 431 12.01 10.62 -0.84
CA LEU A 431 11.85 11.96 -1.37
C LEU A 431 12.85 12.90 -0.71
N ASP A 432 13.53 13.72 -1.50
CA ASP A 432 14.52 14.67 -1.00
C ASP A 432 13.92 15.62 0.06
N GLY A 433 14.63 15.82 1.17
CA GLY A 433 14.15 16.62 2.31
C GLY A 433 13.31 15.86 3.35
N PHE A 434 13.04 14.56 3.16
CA PHE A 434 12.31 13.73 4.12
C PHE A 434 13.21 12.63 4.71
N ASP A 435 13.20 12.50 6.04
CA ASP A 435 13.99 11.50 6.77
C ASP A 435 13.39 10.08 6.72
N LYS A 436 12.16 9.97 6.23
CA LYS A 436 11.40 8.71 6.18
C LYS A 436 10.96 8.42 4.76
N THR A 437 10.95 7.14 4.42
CA THR A 437 10.32 6.65 3.18
C THR A 437 8.82 6.88 3.22
N LEU A 438 8.27 7.18 2.05
CA LEU A 438 6.85 7.44 1.84
C LEU A 438 6.26 6.35 0.94
N ASN A 439 5.02 5.96 1.19
CA ASN A 439 4.38 4.91 0.39
C ASN A 439 3.76 5.50 -0.87
N PHE A 440 4.15 5.01 -2.05
CA PHE A 440 3.63 5.44 -3.34
C PHE A 440 3.03 4.25 -4.07
N ILE A 441 1.86 4.45 -4.68
CA ILE A 441 1.29 3.45 -5.59
C ILE A 441 2.18 3.37 -6.84
N ILE A 442 2.53 2.17 -7.29
CA ILE A 442 3.23 1.97 -8.56
C ILE A 442 2.19 1.80 -9.67
N ASP A 443 2.10 2.76 -10.57
CA ASP A 443 1.02 2.84 -11.57
C ASP A 443 1.58 3.05 -12.98
N THR A 444 1.54 1.99 -13.79
CA THR A 444 1.93 2.03 -15.20
C THR A 444 0.95 2.80 -16.09
N ALA A 445 -0.29 3.02 -15.64
CA ALA A 445 -1.33 3.77 -16.35
C ALA A 445 -1.34 5.27 -16.00
N ALA A 446 -0.74 5.67 -14.87
CA ALA A 446 -0.51 7.07 -14.58
C ALA A 446 0.58 7.64 -15.51
N SER A 447 0.28 8.65 -16.32
CA SER A 447 1.27 9.24 -17.24
C SER A 447 2.35 10.05 -16.53
N ILE A 448 1.99 10.64 -15.38
CA ILE A 448 2.84 11.48 -14.54
C ILE A 448 2.80 10.99 -13.09
N THR A 449 3.91 11.17 -12.38
CA THR A 449 3.99 10.98 -10.93
C THR A 449 3.05 11.96 -10.22
N VAL A 450 2.44 11.51 -9.13
CA VAL A 450 1.49 12.29 -8.32
C VAL A 450 2.03 12.40 -6.90
N VAL A 451 1.88 13.58 -6.31
CA VAL A 451 2.10 13.85 -4.89
C VAL A 451 0.76 14.27 -4.27
N SER A 452 0.44 13.75 -3.10
CA SER A 452 -0.80 14.13 -2.41
C SER A 452 -0.82 15.63 -2.04
N GLU A 453 -2.00 16.23 -2.06
CA GLU A 453 -2.19 17.61 -1.59
C GLU A 453 -1.63 17.84 -0.18
N LYS A 454 -1.88 16.90 0.75
CA LYS A 454 -1.36 16.96 2.13
C LYS A 454 0.18 16.98 2.18
N LEU A 455 0.83 16.19 1.33
CA LEU A 455 2.29 16.17 1.25
C LEU A 455 2.83 17.46 0.62
N SER A 456 2.16 17.99 -0.42
CA SER A 456 2.56 19.23 -1.09
C SER A 456 2.55 20.48 -0.18
N GLN A 457 1.84 20.41 0.95
CA GLN A 457 1.75 21.49 1.94
C GLN A 457 2.86 21.44 3.00
N GLN A 458 3.71 20.42 2.99
CA GLN A 458 4.88 20.34 3.88
C GLN A 458 5.92 21.38 3.45
N GLU A 459 6.57 22.02 4.43
CA GLU A 459 7.52 23.13 4.21
C GLU A 459 8.61 22.78 3.18
N GLN A 460 9.06 21.53 3.18
CA GLN A 460 10.07 20.99 2.27
C GLN A 460 9.66 21.05 0.79
N LEU A 461 8.36 21.09 0.48
CA LEU A 461 7.83 21.07 -0.90
C LEU A 461 7.19 22.38 -1.36
N LEU A 462 6.95 23.34 -0.46
CA LEU A 462 6.24 24.58 -0.79
C LEU A 462 6.95 25.38 -1.90
N ASP A 463 8.27 25.47 -1.84
CA ASP A 463 9.09 26.23 -2.79
C ASP A 463 9.32 25.51 -4.13
N LEU A 464 8.82 24.28 -4.27
CA LEU A 464 8.97 23.47 -5.49
C LEU A 464 7.77 23.59 -6.44
N LEU A 465 6.73 24.33 -6.04
CA LEU A 465 5.52 24.56 -6.83
C LEU A 465 5.85 25.36 -8.10
N GLN A 466 5.36 24.85 -9.22
CA GLN A 466 5.52 25.46 -10.52
C GLN A 466 4.37 26.43 -10.81
N PRO A 467 4.62 27.51 -11.57
CA PRO A 467 3.57 28.45 -11.97
C PRO A 467 2.60 27.84 -12.99
N SER A 468 3.06 26.86 -13.79
CA SER A 468 2.23 26.15 -14.73
C SER A 468 1.28 25.18 -14.01
N LYS A 469 0.13 24.96 -14.64
CA LYS A 469 -0.88 24.00 -14.21
C LYS A 469 -1.17 23.03 -15.33
N MET A 470 -1.77 21.90 -15.01
CA MET A 470 -2.18 20.92 -16.00
C MET A 470 -3.61 20.45 -15.80
N ARG A 471 -4.16 19.82 -16.84
CA ARG A 471 -5.38 19.04 -16.77
C ARG A 471 -5.05 17.58 -16.51
N VAL A 472 -5.77 16.94 -15.59
CA VAL A 472 -5.62 15.51 -15.27
C VAL A 472 -6.91 14.76 -15.57
N TYR A 473 -6.79 13.63 -16.25
CA TYR A 473 -7.88 12.68 -16.49
C TYR A 473 -7.72 11.51 -15.52
N GLY A 474 -8.65 11.40 -14.57
CA GLY A 474 -8.68 10.33 -13.56
C GLY A 474 -9.86 9.37 -13.76
N ALA A 475 -9.90 8.32 -12.95
CA ALA A 475 -10.94 7.29 -13.00
C ALA A 475 -12.36 7.80 -12.67
N ALA A 476 -12.48 8.92 -11.96
CA ALA A 476 -13.76 9.56 -11.63
C ALA A 476 -14.05 10.84 -12.44
N GLY A 477 -13.21 11.16 -13.43
CA GLY A 477 -13.43 12.25 -14.37
C GLY A 477 -12.21 13.17 -14.54
N VAL A 478 -12.47 14.41 -14.97
CA VAL A 478 -11.41 15.38 -15.32
C VAL A 478 -11.24 16.41 -14.20
N THR A 479 -10.00 16.68 -13.83
CA THR A 479 -9.63 17.76 -12.90
C THR A 479 -8.82 18.80 -13.65
N GLU A 480 -9.29 20.04 -13.62
CA GLU A 480 -8.62 21.21 -14.20
C GLU A 480 -7.67 21.86 -13.19
N ASP A 481 -6.80 22.75 -13.69
CA ASP A 481 -5.99 23.62 -12.83
C ASP A 481 -5.09 22.89 -11.80
N VAL A 482 -4.67 21.67 -12.11
CA VAL A 482 -3.85 20.84 -11.22
C VAL A 482 -2.46 21.46 -11.10
N LYS A 483 -2.04 21.71 -9.86
CA LYS A 483 -0.71 22.26 -9.55
C LYS A 483 0.38 21.25 -9.90
N LEU A 484 1.53 21.78 -10.30
CA LEU A 484 2.72 20.99 -10.61
C LEU A 484 3.82 21.26 -9.58
N LEU A 485 4.57 20.22 -9.24
CA LEU A 485 5.81 20.26 -8.48
C LEU A 485 6.95 19.79 -9.38
N GLN A 486 8.14 20.38 -9.24
CA GLN A 486 9.37 19.77 -9.77
C GLN A 486 10.18 19.22 -8.59
N LEU A 487 10.14 17.91 -8.43
CA LEU A 487 10.84 17.22 -7.35
C LEU A 487 12.35 17.18 -7.65
N PRO A 488 13.22 17.67 -6.75
CA PRO A 488 14.67 17.68 -6.95
C PRO A 488 15.20 16.27 -7.20
N LYS A 489 14.77 15.33 -6.37
CA LYS A 489 15.16 13.93 -6.41
C LYS A 489 14.04 13.04 -5.84
N LEU A 490 13.80 11.91 -6.50
CA LEU A 490 12.95 10.82 -6.02
C LEU A 490 13.66 9.49 -6.26
N SER A 491 13.61 8.59 -5.27
CA SER A 491 14.24 7.26 -5.37
C SER A 491 13.28 6.13 -5.02
N LEU A 492 13.37 5.03 -5.75
CA LEU A 492 12.72 3.76 -5.45
C LEU A 492 13.81 2.68 -5.36
N GLY A 493 14.13 2.24 -4.15
CA GLY A 493 15.36 1.50 -3.89
C GLY A 493 16.59 2.32 -4.31
N LEU A 494 17.55 1.70 -5.00
CA LEU A 494 18.74 2.41 -5.52
C LEU A 494 18.48 3.20 -6.81
N SER A 495 17.31 3.07 -7.42
CA SER A 495 16.96 3.77 -8.64
C SER A 495 16.56 5.21 -8.32
N LYS A 496 17.34 6.17 -8.82
CA LYS A 496 17.18 7.60 -8.56
C LYS A 496 16.86 8.35 -9.84
N LEU A 497 15.89 9.25 -9.79
CA LEU A 497 15.67 10.28 -10.80
C LEU A 497 15.71 11.67 -10.18
N GLU A 498 16.18 12.63 -10.97
CA GLU A 498 16.26 14.05 -10.60
C GLU A 498 15.33 14.88 -11.49
N LYS A 499 14.89 16.04 -10.96
CA LYS A 499 14.03 17.01 -11.66
C LYS A 499 12.77 16.38 -12.23
N LEU A 500 12.07 15.59 -11.41
CA LEU A 500 10.87 14.87 -11.80
C LEU A 500 9.63 15.74 -11.60
N ASN A 501 8.87 15.98 -12.66
CA ASN A 501 7.59 16.68 -12.52
C ASN A 501 6.55 15.75 -11.86
N ALA A 502 5.78 16.31 -10.92
CA ALA A 502 4.69 15.63 -10.25
C ALA A 502 3.43 16.50 -10.20
N ALA A 503 2.27 15.88 -10.43
CA ALA A 503 0.96 16.52 -10.27
C ALA A 503 0.54 16.48 -8.79
N VAL A 504 -0.10 17.54 -8.30
CA VAL A 504 -0.64 17.59 -6.93
C VAL A 504 -2.12 17.25 -6.97
N LEU A 505 -2.52 16.13 -6.37
CA LEU A 505 -3.91 15.66 -6.38
C LEU A 505 -4.40 15.28 -4.97
N ASP A 506 -5.71 15.38 -4.75
CA ASP A 506 -6.36 14.79 -3.59
C ASP A 506 -6.26 13.26 -3.65
N MET A 507 -5.58 12.69 -2.67
CA MET A 507 -5.38 11.25 -2.51
C MET A 507 -6.32 10.63 -1.47
N GLU A 508 -7.18 11.42 -0.82
CA GLU A 508 -8.10 10.90 0.20
C GLU A 508 -9.05 9.82 -0.36
N PRO A 509 -9.65 9.95 -1.57
CA PRO A 509 -10.44 8.88 -2.17
C PRO A 509 -9.73 7.52 -2.25
N VAL A 510 -8.42 7.54 -2.50
CA VAL A 510 -7.58 6.35 -2.56
C VAL A 510 -7.26 5.85 -1.15
N ASN A 511 -6.84 6.75 -0.26
CA ASN A 511 -6.44 6.43 1.09
C ASN A 511 -7.59 5.83 1.93
N GLU A 512 -8.82 6.27 1.72
CA GLU A 512 -10.04 5.73 2.34
C GLU A 512 -10.20 4.22 2.17
N THR A 513 -9.64 3.64 1.11
CA THR A 513 -9.76 2.22 0.79
C THR A 513 -8.42 1.49 0.76
N ALA A 514 -7.28 2.18 0.62
CA ALA A 514 -5.96 1.56 0.54
C ALA A 514 -5.54 0.79 1.81
N GLY A 515 -6.09 1.19 2.97
CA GLY A 515 -5.83 0.57 4.27
C GLY A 515 -4.58 1.07 4.99
N PHE A 516 -3.66 1.72 4.27
CA PHE A 516 -2.57 2.52 4.82
C PHE A 516 -2.29 3.72 3.92
N THR A 517 -1.69 4.76 4.49
CA THR A 517 -1.48 6.06 3.84
C THR A 517 -0.59 5.93 2.60
N GLN A 518 -1.12 6.36 1.45
CA GLN A 518 -0.41 6.61 0.20
C GLN A 518 -0.11 8.10 0.08
N SER A 519 1.16 8.42 -0.06
CA SER A 519 1.69 9.78 -0.20
C SER A 519 1.65 10.27 -1.65
N GLY A 520 1.52 9.36 -2.62
CA GLY A 520 1.47 9.68 -4.04
C GLY A 520 1.34 8.44 -4.93
N ILE A 521 1.54 8.66 -6.23
CA ILE A 521 1.55 7.64 -7.28
C ILE A 521 2.83 7.81 -8.09
N LEU A 522 3.60 6.74 -8.27
CA LEU A 522 4.78 6.71 -9.13
C LEU A 522 4.37 6.31 -10.54
N GLY A 523 4.37 7.29 -11.45
CA GLY A 523 3.82 7.14 -12.80
C GLY A 523 4.87 6.82 -13.87
N GLY A 524 4.39 6.74 -15.10
CA GLY A 524 5.16 6.42 -16.29
C GLY A 524 6.33 7.37 -16.56
N ASN A 525 6.26 8.65 -16.17
CA ASN A 525 7.40 9.57 -16.30
C ASN A 525 8.62 9.16 -15.46
N PHE A 526 8.41 8.38 -14.39
CA PHE A 526 9.47 7.70 -13.65
C PHE A 526 9.77 6.32 -14.26
N LEU A 527 8.76 5.46 -14.40
CA LEU A 527 8.92 4.04 -14.78
C LEU A 527 9.55 3.86 -16.18
N ARG A 528 9.29 4.77 -17.12
CA ARG A 528 9.82 4.71 -18.49
C ARG A 528 11.34 4.73 -18.60
N ASN A 529 12.05 5.07 -17.53
CA ASN A 529 13.52 5.13 -17.51
C ASN A 529 14.16 3.77 -17.21
N PHE A 530 13.34 2.74 -17.02
CA PHE A 530 13.79 1.41 -16.61
C PHE A 530 13.22 0.33 -17.53
N ARG A 531 13.92 -0.80 -17.58
CA ARG A 531 13.27 -2.08 -17.79
C ARG A 531 12.76 -2.55 -16.44
N VAL A 532 11.45 -2.72 -16.35
CA VAL A 532 10.72 -3.02 -15.12
C VAL A 532 10.34 -4.49 -15.11
N TYR A 533 10.44 -5.10 -13.94
CA TYR A 533 10.19 -6.51 -13.71
C TYR A 533 9.33 -6.67 -12.46
N PHE A 534 8.18 -7.33 -12.59
CA PHE A 534 7.26 -7.57 -11.48
C PHE A 534 7.24 -9.05 -11.12
N ASP A 535 7.54 -9.36 -9.85
CA ASP A 535 7.32 -10.66 -9.24
C ASP A 535 6.25 -10.53 -8.17
N PHE A 536 5.00 -10.74 -8.58
CA PHE A 536 3.83 -10.60 -7.72
C PHE A 536 3.77 -11.68 -6.63
N ALA A 537 4.34 -12.86 -6.88
CA ALA A 537 4.37 -13.94 -5.90
C ALA A 537 5.28 -13.59 -4.73
N ARG A 538 6.47 -13.04 -5.03
CA ARG A 538 7.41 -12.53 -4.01
C ARG A 538 7.06 -11.13 -3.50
N GLY A 539 6.15 -10.42 -4.18
CA GLY A 539 5.79 -9.06 -3.85
C GLY A 539 6.97 -8.11 -4.04
N SER A 540 7.65 -8.17 -5.19
CA SER A 540 8.80 -7.31 -5.47
C SER A 540 8.82 -6.77 -6.88
N ILE A 541 9.53 -5.65 -7.04
CA ILE A 541 9.81 -5.00 -8.33
C ILE A 541 11.33 -4.89 -8.51
N ARG A 542 11.80 -5.15 -9.72
CA ARG A 542 13.19 -4.93 -10.12
C ARG A 542 13.23 -3.86 -11.22
N LEU A 543 14.15 -2.90 -11.07
CA LEU A 543 14.31 -1.75 -11.97
C LEU A 543 15.70 -1.74 -12.59
N GLU A 544 15.82 -2.06 -13.88
CA GLU A 544 17.10 -1.98 -14.60
C GLU A 544 17.16 -0.67 -15.40
N PRO A 545 18.07 0.27 -15.10
CA PRO A 545 18.15 1.55 -15.82
C PRO A 545 18.40 1.37 -17.32
N LEU A 546 17.72 2.16 -18.14
CA LEU A 546 17.95 2.21 -19.58
C LEU A 546 19.12 3.14 -19.91
N GLY A 547 20.02 2.70 -20.79
CA GLY A 547 21.17 3.51 -21.23
C GLY A 547 20.79 4.72 -22.09
N GLN A 548 19.59 4.75 -22.68
CA GLN A 548 19.02 5.89 -23.39
C GLN A 548 17.57 6.10 -22.98
N ARG A 549 17.15 7.36 -22.79
CA ARG A 549 15.76 7.69 -22.44
C ARG A 549 14.83 7.46 -23.64
N PRO A 550 13.73 6.70 -23.49
CA PRO A 550 12.79 6.49 -24.58
C PRO A 550 12.10 7.79 -25.03
N ARG A 551 11.79 7.90 -26.33
CA ARG A 551 10.96 9.00 -26.86
C ARG A 551 9.52 8.84 -26.42
N VAL A 552 8.91 9.95 -25.99
CA VAL A 552 7.51 10.04 -25.57
C VAL A 552 6.69 10.55 -26.75
N GLU A 553 5.68 9.79 -27.16
CA GLU A 553 4.65 10.27 -28.08
C GLU A 553 3.53 10.89 -27.23
N SER A 554 3.15 12.14 -27.51
CA SER A 554 2.04 12.82 -26.83
C SER A 554 1.27 13.69 -27.83
N ASN A 555 -0.02 13.89 -27.56
CA ASN A 555 -0.85 14.89 -28.24
C ASN A 555 -0.82 16.25 -27.51
N ASN A 556 -0.06 16.38 -26.42
CA ASN A 556 -0.05 17.56 -25.57
C ASN A 556 1.29 18.32 -25.74
N PRO A 557 1.31 19.48 -26.41
CA PRO A 557 2.55 20.22 -26.69
C PRO A 557 3.27 20.72 -25.42
N GLU A 558 2.60 20.75 -24.27
CA GLU A 558 3.16 21.20 -22.98
C GLU A 558 3.95 20.11 -22.22
N VAL A 559 3.82 18.83 -22.62
CA VAL A 559 4.52 17.70 -21.95
C VAL A 559 5.86 17.36 -22.63
N VAL A 560 6.16 18.02 -23.76
CA VAL A 560 7.48 17.95 -24.39
C VAL A 560 8.44 18.79 -23.57
N ALA A 561 9.01 18.21 -22.51
CA ALA A 561 10.19 18.77 -21.88
C ALA A 561 11.24 18.99 -22.97
N THR A 562 11.60 20.25 -23.18
CA THR A 562 12.78 20.63 -23.96
C THR A 562 14.02 19.90 -23.42
N PRO A 563 14.97 19.56 -24.31
CA PRO A 563 16.03 18.58 -24.07
C PRO A 563 16.87 18.79 -22.81
#